data_AF-A0A7W4CMF5-F1
#
_entry.id   AF-A0A7W4CMF5-F1
#
_cell.length_a   1.000
_cell.length_b   1.000
_cell.length_c   1.000
_cell.angle_alpha   90.00
_cell.angle_beta   90.00
_cell.angle_gamma   90.00
#
_symmetry.space_group_name_H-M   'P 1'
#
loop_
_entity.id
_entity.type
_entity.pdbx_description
1 polymer ?
#
loop_
_entity_poly.entity_id
_entity_poly.type
_entity_poly.pdbx_seq_one_letter_code
_entity_poly.pdbx_strand_id
1 'polypeptide(L)' 'MSVRNGQWLETAGIVLVRQRPGAAKGVLFLTLEDETGIANLVVWTKVFEAHRRIFLGTP' A
#
# COMPACT_ATOMS: atom_id res chain seq x y z
N MET A 1 6.54 18.27 -1.19
CA MET A 1 5.87 18.39 0.12
C MET A 1 6.89 18.02 1.19
N SER A 2 7.25 18.92 2.12
CA SER A 2 8.18 18.57 3.21
C SER A 2 7.39 18.00 4.38
N VAL A 3 7.54 16.70 4.62
CA VAL A 3 6.86 15.96 5.69
C VAL A 3 7.91 15.43 6.66
N ARG A 4 7.58 15.39 7.95
CA ARG A 4 8.48 14.84 8.97
C ARG A 4 8.23 13.34 9.12
N ASN A 5 9.29 12.61 9.46
CA ASN A 5 9.16 11.19 9.79
C ASN A 5 8.18 10.97 10.95
N GLY A 6 7.37 9.90 10.86
CA GLY A 6 6.37 9.55 11.86
C GLY A 6 5.05 10.34 11.79
N GLN A 7 4.89 11.23 10.80
CA GLN A 7 3.60 11.89 10.56
C GLN A 7 2.66 10.99 9.78
N TRP A 8 1.38 11.05 10.13
CA TRP A 8 0.31 10.45 9.34
C TRP A 8 0.09 11.28 8.08
N LEU A 9 -0.07 10.59 6.96
CA LEU A 9 -0.28 11.19 5.64
C LEU A 9 -1.39 10.44 4.92
N GLU A 10 -2.07 11.16 4.05
CA GLU A 10 -3.04 10.62 3.10
C GLU A 10 -2.60 11.03 1.70
N THR A 11 -2.68 10.10 0.76
CA THR A 11 -2.40 10.35 -0.66
C THR A 11 -3.31 9.46 -1.51
N ALA A 12 -3.49 9.85 -2.76
CA ALA A 12 -4.23 9.10 -3.77
C ALA A 12 -3.32 8.86 -4.97
N GLY A 13 -3.54 7.76 -5.67
CA GLY A 13 -2.77 7.39 -6.85
C GLY A 13 -3.22 6.05 -7.42
N ILE A 14 -2.56 5.63 -8.50
CA ILE A 14 -2.84 4.38 -9.18
C ILE A 14 -1.98 3.28 -8.58
N VAL A 15 -2.59 2.15 -8.23
CA VAL A 15 -1.85 0.97 -7.78
C VAL A 15 -1.24 0.27 -8.99
N LEU A 16 0.07 0.35 -9.11
CA LEU A 16 0.82 -0.30 -10.19
C LEU A 16 1.08 -1.78 -9.92
N VAL A 17 1.45 -2.10 -8.68
CA VAL A 17 1.94 -3.42 -8.31
C VAL A 17 1.36 -3.84 -6.97
N ARG A 18 0.93 -5.10 -6.89
CA ARG A 18 0.53 -5.78 -5.65
C ARG A 18 1.35 -7.05 -5.50
N GLN A 19 2.15 -7.16 -4.44
CA GLN A 19 2.98 -8.35 -4.18
C GLN A 19 2.71 -8.88 -2.79
N ARG A 20 2.39 -10.17 -2.69
CA ARG A 20 2.26 -10.88 -1.42
C ARG A 20 3.14 -12.13 -1.42
N PRO A 21 4.45 -11.98 -1.16
CA PRO A 21 5.37 -13.10 -1.16
C PRO A 21 4.96 -14.13 -0.10
N GLY A 22 5.00 -15.42 -0.44
CA GLY A 22 4.66 -16.49 0.50
C GLY A 22 5.51 -16.46 1.79
N ALA A 23 6.76 -16.02 1.68
CA ALA A 23 7.68 -15.90 2.83
C ALA A 23 7.38 -14.71 3.76
N ALA A 24 6.58 -13.72 3.33
CA ALA A 24 6.39 -12.46 4.07
C ALA A 24 5.29 -12.54 5.15
N LYS A 25 4.93 -13.73 5.64
CA LYS A 25 3.91 -13.96 6.70
C LYS A 25 2.60 -13.19 6.44
N GLY A 26 2.20 -13.09 5.18
CA GLY A 26 0.96 -12.44 4.77
C GLY A 26 1.03 -10.92 4.58
N VAL A 27 2.19 -10.28 4.78
CA VAL A 27 2.43 -8.85 4.46
C VAL A 27 2.28 -8.62 2.96
N LEU A 28 1.63 -7.51 2.61
CA LEU A 28 1.39 -7.07 1.24
C LEU A 28 2.26 -5.84 0.94
N PHE A 29 2.94 -5.86 -0.19
CA PHE A 29 3.66 -4.72 -0.74
C PHE A 29 2.85 -4.11 -1.88
N LEU A 30 2.70 -2.78 -1.86
CA LEU A 30 2.01 -2.03 -2.88
C LEU A 30 2.91 -0.91 -3.40
N THR A 31 2.86 -0.69 -4.71
CA THR A 31 3.43 0.51 -5.34
C THR A 31 2.28 1.35 -5.87
N LEU A 32 2.20 2.59 -5.39
CA LEU A 32 1.26 3.61 -5.82
C LEU A 32 2.01 4.65 -6.65
N GLU A 33 1.44 5.11 -7.76
CA GLU A 33 2.01 6.20 -8.57
C GLU A 33 0.99 7.32 -8.76
N ASP A 34 1.46 8.55 -8.63
CA ASP A 34 0.75 9.79 -8.96
C ASP A 34 1.65 10.69 -9.83
N GLU A 35 1.17 11.89 -10.19
CA GLU A 35 1.93 12.85 -11.00
C GLU A 35 3.21 13.37 -10.34
N THR A 36 3.39 13.13 -9.03
CA THR A 36 4.54 13.56 -8.24
C THR A 36 5.58 12.45 -8.06
N GLY A 37 5.22 11.19 -8.31
CA GLY A 37 6.13 10.04 -8.32
C GLY A 37 5.53 8.77 -7.73
N ILE A 38 6.41 7.90 -7.21
CA ILE A 38 6.03 6.60 -6.65
C ILE A 38 6.06 6.59 -5.11
N ALA A 39 5.08 5.93 -4.51
CA ALA A 39 5.03 5.60 -3.09
C ALA A 39 5.02 4.07 -2.89
N ASN A 40 6.02 3.57 -2.17
CA ASN A 40 6.13 2.16 -1.79
C ASN A 40 5.52 1.96 -0.40
N LEU A 41 4.50 1.11 -0.33
CA LEU A 41 3.68 0.91 0.86
C LEU A 41 3.86 -0.53 1.37
N VAL A 42 3.99 -0.66 2.69
CA VAL A 42 3.94 -1.95 3.40
C VAL A 42 2.63 -2.05 4.15
N VAL A 43 1.79 -3.01 3.76
CA VAL A 43 0.50 -3.27 4.39
C VAL A 43 0.63 -4.50 5.26
N TRP A 44 0.57 -4.29 6.58
CA TRP A 44 0.61 -5.35 7.57
C TRP A 44 -0.66 -6.21 7.53
N THR A 45 -0.53 -7.48 7.89
CA THR A 45 -1.60 -8.49 7.82
C THR A 45 -2.90 -8.03 8.50
N LYS A 46 -2.81 -7.41 9.67
CA LYS A 46 -3.99 -6.90 10.40
C LYS A 46 -4.77 -5.83 9.61
N VAL A 47 -4.06 -4.92 8.94
CA VAL A 47 -4.68 -3.88 8.11
C VAL A 47 -5.27 -4.49 6.85
N PHE A 48 -4.53 -5.40 6.19
CA PHE A 48 -5.03 -6.11 5.02
C PHE A 48 -6.30 -6.89 5.33
N GLU A 49 -6.36 -7.62 6.45
CA GLU A 49 -7.54 -8.40 6.85
C GLU A 49 -8.75 -7.52 7.14
N ALA A 50 -8.56 -6.40 7.84
CA ALA A 50 -9.63 -5.44 8.13
C ALA A 50 -10.21 -4.80 6.85
N HIS A 51 -9.39 -4.64 5.81
CA HIS A 51 -9.76 -3.97 4.56
C HIS A 51 -9.68 -4.90 3.34
N ARG A 52 -9.84 -6.21 3.54
CA ARG A 52 -9.56 -7.25 2.53
C ARG A 52 -10.26 -7.03 1.19
N ARG A 53 -11.51 -6.53 1.22
CA ARG A 53 -12.30 -6.23 0.01
C ARG A 53 -11.71 -5.10 -0.82
N ILE A 54 -11.10 -4.10 -0.20
CA ILE A 54 -10.50 -2.94 -0.87
C ILE A 54 -9.23 -3.38 -1.60
N PHE A 55 -8.39 -4.17 -0.93
CA PHE A 55 -7.13 -4.64 -1.52
C PHE A 55 -7.31 -5.73 -2.57
N LEU A 56 -8.37 -6.54 -2.49
CA LEU A 56 -8.71 -7.60 -3.44
C LEU A 56 -9.79 -7.19 -4.45
N GLY A 57 -10.22 -5.93 -4.47
CA GLY A 57 -11.28 -5.42 -5.34
C GLY A 57 -11.08 -5.83 -6.81
N THR A 58 -12.16 -6.31 -7.41
CA THR A 58 -12.30 -6.91 -8.75
C THR A 58 -11.57 -6.13 -9.86
N PRO A 59 -10.98 -6.81 -10.87
CA PRO A 59 -10.35 -6.17 -12.03
C PRO A 59 -11.21 -5.13 -12.74
#